data_AF-A0A7W1XXE0-F1
#
_entry.id   AF-A0A7W1XXE0-F1
#
_cell.length_a   1.000
_cell.length_b   1.000
_cell.length_c   1.000
_cell.angle_alpha   90.00
_cell.angle_beta   90.00
_cell.angle_gamma   90.00
#
_symmetry.space_group_name_H-M   'P 1'
#
loop_
_entity.id
_entity.type
_entity.pdbx_description
1 polymer ?
#
loop_
_entity_poly.entity_id
_entity_poly.type
_entity_poly.pdbx_seq_one_letter_code
_entity_poly.pdbx_strand_id
1 'polypeptide(L)'
;MTRFYKQSGFTLARSNTSTRWLLTLFFLTVIAGCVVAAVQYSSSAGGFSVDNAREWVLGNEDDLDAEELMSEKTPRELLSFIHDHIFSLGMLLFVVLHLFELTPWSTGVKVTLSFTGFGSLVGLLFSPLAIASGSSLALFTQIIGGSLLLLSLVLGSLACLDELWWAPRRRNRAGKADPPASNPLFPAKDSVKPDSANHDSGSPDSGSCPMGFGSDQKNPGKPSSEDSPG
;
A
#
# COMPACT_ATOMS: atom_id res chain seq x y z
N MET A 1 8.90 -28.85 -0.05
CA MET A 1 8.94 -27.87 1.05
C MET A 1 9.48 -26.55 0.52
N THR A 2 8.60 -25.58 0.27
CA THR A 2 8.97 -24.25 -0.21
C THR A 2 9.62 -23.47 0.94
N ARG A 3 10.95 -23.31 0.90
CA ARG A 3 11.65 -22.38 1.79
C ARG A 3 11.27 -20.96 1.39
N PHE A 4 10.37 -20.34 2.14
CA PHE A 4 10.14 -18.90 2.10
C PHE A 4 11.40 -18.20 2.60
N TYR A 5 12.28 -17.80 1.69
CA TYR A 5 13.39 -16.92 2.03
C TYR A 5 12.81 -15.53 2.31
N LYS A 6 12.85 -15.15 3.59
CA LYS A 6 12.60 -13.78 4.05
C LYS A 6 13.61 -12.86 3.36
N GLN A 7 13.18 -12.10 2.34
CA GLN A 7 13.96 -10.97 1.82
C GLN A 7 14.03 -9.90 2.92
N SER A 8 14.96 -10.08 3.87
CA SER A 8 15.23 -9.11 4.91
C SER A 8 15.95 -7.91 4.29
N GLY A 9 15.19 -6.87 3.94
CA GLY A 9 15.75 -5.61 3.45
C GLY A 9 15.02 -4.91 2.30
N PHE A 10 13.82 -5.39 1.90
CA PHE A 10 13.01 -4.63 0.94
C PHE A 10 12.40 -3.41 1.64
N THR A 11 13.03 -2.25 1.48
CA THR A 11 12.50 -0.94 1.87
C THR A 11 11.86 -0.27 0.66
N LEU A 12 10.70 0.38 0.80
CA LEU A 12 10.06 1.16 -0.28
C LEU A 12 11.04 2.13 -0.96
N ALA A 13 11.99 2.68 -0.20
CA ALA A 13 13.04 3.56 -0.69
C ALA A 13 13.92 2.95 -1.81
N ARG A 14 13.93 1.63 -2.03
CA ARG A 14 14.72 0.98 -3.09
C ARG A 14 13.91 0.63 -4.34
N SER A 15 12.62 0.97 -4.39
CA SER A 15 11.76 0.62 -5.53
C SER A 15 12.19 1.35 -6.82
N ASN A 16 11.91 0.74 -7.97
CA ASN A 16 12.13 1.34 -9.28
C ASN A 16 11.38 2.67 -9.41
N THR A 17 11.91 3.62 -10.20
CA THR A 17 11.34 4.98 -10.37
C THR A 17 9.88 4.94 -10.80
N SER A 18 9.51 3.99 -11.67
CA SER A 18 8.12 3.77 -12.09
C SER A 18 7.20 3.44 -10.90
N THR A 19 7.61 2.50 -10.04
CA THR A 19 6.86 2.13 -8.82
C THR A 19 6.72 3.31 -7.86
N ARG A 20 7.74 4.16 -7.73
CA ARG A 20 7.67 5.35 -6.86
C ARG A 20 6.59 6.32 -7.32
N TRP A 21 6.51 6.59 -8.62
CA TRP A 21 5.46 7.46 -9.17
C TRP A 21 4.07 6.86 -9.00
N LEU A 22 3.90 5.56 -9.25
CA LEU A 22 2.63 4.87 -9.06
C LEU A 22 2.15 4.97 -7.60
N LEU A 23 3.03 4.68 -6.64
CA LEU A 23 2.71 4.80 -5.21
C LEU A 23 2.41 6.26 -4.83
N THR A 24 3.15 7.22 -5.36
CA THR A 24 2.92 8.65 -5.10
C THR A 24 1.53 9.07 -5.58
N LEU A 25 1.14 8.69 -6.81
CA LEU A 25 -0.18 8.97 -7.35
C LEU A 25 -1.27 8.28 -6.53
N PHE A 26 -1.07 7.02 -6.14
CA PHE A 26 -1.99 6.30 -5.27
C PHE A 26 -2.22 7.06 -3.95
N PHE A 27 -1.16 7.38 -3.20
CA PHE A 27 -1.31 8.11 -1.93
C PHE A 27 -1.93 9.51 -2.10
N LEU A 28 -1.62 10.20 -3.20
CA LEU A 28 -2.24 11.48 -3.51
C LEU A 28 -3.74 11.33 -3.76
N THR A 29 -4.18 10.28 -4.47
CA THR A 29 -5.61 9.98 -4.63
C THR A 29 -6.28 9.62 -3.31
N VAL A 30 -5.60 8.90 -2.40
CA VAL A 30 -6.13 8.61 -1.05
C VAL A 30 -6.31 9.90 -0.25
N ILE A 31 -5.31 10.79 -0.24
CA ILE A 31 -5.40 12.08 0.46
C ILE A 31 -6.52 12.94 -0.14
N ALA A 32 -6.62 13.02 -1.47
CA ALA A 32 -7.71 13.72 -2.14
C ALA A 32 -9.09 13.13 -1.77
N GLY A 33 -9.21 11.80 -1.71
CA GLY A 33 -10.40 11.11 -1.25
C GLY A 33 -10.76 11.45 0.20
N CYS A 34 -9.77 11.59 1.08
CA CYS A 34 -9.99 12.03 2.47
C CYS A 34 -10.54 13.47 2.54
N VAL A 35 -10.03 14.37 1.70
CA VAL A 35 -10.53 15.76 1.61
C VAL A 35 -11.97 15.77 1.10
N VAL A 36 -12.26 15.04 0.02
CA VAL A 36 -13.62 14.94 -0.52
C VAL A 36 -14.57 14.36 0.53
N ALA A 37 -14.18 13.31 1.25
CA ALA A 37 -14.97 12.73 2.32
C ALA A 37 -15.26 13.73 3.45
N ALA A 38 -14.26 14.52 3.86
CA ALA A 38 -14.44 15.55 4.88
C ALA A 38 -15.38 16.67 4.42
N VAL A 39 -15.27 17.11 3.16
CA VAL A 39 -16.16 18.12 2.57
C VAL A 39 -17.58 17.59 2.45
N GLN A 40 -17.75 16.35 1.95
CA GLN A 40 -19.07 15.72 1.82
C GLN A 40 -19.74 15.55 3.19
N TYR A 41 -18.98 15.16 4.22
CA TYR A 41 -19.50 15.10 5.57
C TYR A 41 -19.92 16.48 6.08
N SER A 42 -19.08 17.50 5.88
CA SER A 42 -19.39 18.87 6.29
C SER A 42 -20.61 19.44 5.57
N SER A 43 -20.80 19.13 4.28
CA SER A 43 -21.96 19.59 3.52
C SER A 43 -23.22 18.84 3.90
N SER A 44 -23.14 17.53 4.13
CA SER A 44 -24.32 16.71 4.43
C SER A 44 -24.75 16.72 5.89
N ALA A 45 -23.86 17.07 6.81
CA ALA A 45 -24.19 17.20 8.23
C ALA A 45 -24.22 18.66 8.69
N GLY A 46 -23.99 19.66 7.82
CA GLY A 46 -23.94 21.08 8.22
C GLY A 46 -22.81 21.43 9.20
N GLY A 47 -21.85 20.54 9.46
CA GLY A 47 -20.73 20.77 10.38
C GLY A 47 -20.25 19.53 11.16
N PHE A 48 -19.28 19.73 12.07
CA PHE A 48 -18.69 18.68 12.93
C PHE A 48 -19.30 18.62 14.34
N SER A 49 -20.54 19.10 14.50
CA SER A 49 -21.23 19.06 15.80
C SER A 49 -21.89 17.70 16.07
N VAL A 50 -22.14 17.42 17.35
CA VAL A 50 -22.85 16.19 17.79
C VAL A 50 -24.33 16.25 17.37
N ASP A 51 -24.94 17.44 17.39
CA ASP A 51 -26.34 17.66 17.02
C ASP A 51 -26.55 17.41 15.52
N ASN A 52 -25.64 17.90 14.69
CA ASN A 52 -25.54 17.67 13.26
C ASN A 52 -25.42 16.17 12.88
N ALA A 53 -24.64 15.41 13.65
CA ALA A 53 -24.53 13.96 13.43
C ALA A 53 -25.81 13.21 13.81
N ARG A 54 -26.58 13.74 14.79
CA ARG A 54 -27.88 13.20 15.19
C ARG A 54 -28.92 13.47 14.11
N GLU A 55 -28.96 14.69 13.61
CA GLU A 55 -29.84 15.15 12.53
C GLU A 55 -29.65 14.34 11.25
N TRP A 56 -28.39 14.03 10.89
CA TRP A 56 -28.08 13.19 9.74
C TRP A 56 -28.60 11.74 9.82
N VAL A 57 -28.78 11.19 11.03
CA VAL A 57 -29.29 9.82 11.21
C VAL A 57 -30.80 9.80 11.45
N LEU A 58 -31.30 10.62 12.37
CA LEU A 58 -32.70 10.62 12.80
C LEU A 58 -33.61 11.48 11.91
N GLY A 59 -33.03 12.26 10.99
CA GLY A 59 -33.75 13.24 10.22
C GLY A 59 -34.10 14.50 11.03
N ASN A 60 -34.45 15.56 10.33
CA ASN A 60 -34.97 16.81 10.89
C ASN A 60 -36.36 17.14 10.37
N GLU A 61 -37.19 16.10 10.18
CA GLU A 61 -38.54 16.25 9.61
C GLU A 61 -39.48 17.01 10.56
N ASP A 62 -39.17 17.01 11.86
CA ASP A 62 -39.96 17.63 12.91
C ASP A 62 -39.61 19.11 13.17
N ASP A 63 -38.49 19.60 12.63
CA ASP A 63 -38.05 20.98 12.82
C ASP A 63 -38.41 21.85 11.61
N LEU A 64 -39.39 22.72 11.80
CA LEU A 64 -39.94 23.59 10.76
C LEU A 64 -39.02 24.77 10.42
N ASP A 65 -37.97 25.02 11.23
CA ASP A 65 -37.00 26.09 11.01
C ASP A 65 -35.67 25.59 10.38
N ALA A 66 -35.59 24.32 9.98
CA ALA A 66 -34.40 23.72 9.38
C ALA A 66 -34.12 24.24 7.96
N GLU A 67 -32.88 24.65 7.69
CA GLU A 67 -32.45 25.12 6.35
C GLU A 67 -32.46 24.00 5.29
N GLU A 68 -32.27 22.74 5.68
CA GLU A 68 -32.38 21.55 4.82
C GLU A 68 -33.15 20.43 5.52
N LEU A 69 -34.27 19.98 4.93
CA LEU A 69 -35.06 18.87 5.47
C LEU A 69 -34.36 17.53 5.19
N MET A 70 -33.89 16.88 6.25
CA MET A 70 -33.29 15.54 6.17
C MET A 70 -34.29 14.48 6.64
N SER A 71 -34.48 13.41 5.87
CA SER A 71 -35.39 12.32 6.24
C SER A 71 -34.72 11.28 7.14
N GLU A 72 -35.50 10.67 8.05
CA GLU A 72 -35.01 9.56 8.89
C GLU A 72 -34.49 8.41 8.01
N LYS A 73 -33.24 8.00 8.24
CA LYS A 73 -32.65 6.94 7.42
C LYS A 73 -33.22 5.57 7.80
N THR A 74 -33.72 4.87 6.80
CA THR A 74 -34.27 3.53 7.02
C THR A 74 -33.15 2.53 7.36
N PRO A 75 -33.42 1.50 8.19
CA PRO A 75 -32.40 0.50 8.56
C PRO A 75 -31.83 -0.27 7.35
N ARG A 76 -32.57 -0.32 6.23
CA ARG A 76 -32.10 -0.90 4.97
C ARG A 76 -31.05 -0.02 4.30
N GLU A 77 -31.21 1.29 4.32
CA GLU A 77 -30.23 2.24 3.78
C GLU A 77 -28.95 2.25 4.61
N LEU A 78 -29.06 2.18 5.94
CA LEU A 78 -27.89 2.01 6.82
C LEU A 78 -27.12 0.73 6.50
N LEU A 79 -27.82 -0.39 6.29
CA LEU A 79 -27.15 -1.65 6.00
C LEU A 79 -26.47 -1.65 4.63
N SER A 80 -27.07 -1.02 3.62
CA SER A 80 -26.44 -0.81 2.31
C SER A 80 -25.20 0.06 2.42
N PHE A 81 -25.27 1.13 3.22
CA PHE A 81 -24.12 1.98 3.51
C PHE A 81 -22.97 1.18 4.13
N ILE A 82 -23.27 0.39 5.17
CA ILE A 82 -22.25 -0.45 5.83
C ILE A 82 -21.64 -1.44 4.84
N HIS A 83 -22.46 -2.12 4.03
CA HIS A 83 -21.99 -3.09 3.04
C HIS A 83 -21.01 -2.48 2.03
N ASP A 84 -21.33 -1.29 1.49
CA ASP A 84 -20.49 -0.66 0.48
C ASP A 84 -19.18 -0.11 1.09
N HIS A 85 -19.24 0.37 2.33
CA HIS A 85 -18.11 0.99 3.01
C HIS A 85 -17.20 -0.05 3.69
N ILE A 86 -17.73 -1.16 4.21
CA ILE A 86 -16.91 -2.17 4.90
C ILE A 86 -15.90 -2.82 3.97
N PHE A 87 -16.30 -3.07 2.72
CA PHE A 87 -15.41 -3.66 1.73
C PHE A 87 -14.42 -2.62 1.18
N SER A 88 -14.92 -1.48 0.71
CA SER A 88 -14.09 -0.47 0.05
C SER A 88 -13.12 0.21 1.02
N LEU A 89 -13.59 0.72 2.16
CA LEU A 89 -12.74 1.36 3.18
C LEU A 89 -11.86 0.32 3.89
N GLY A 90 -12.36 -0.89 4.11
CA GLY A 90 -11.57 -1.99 4.69
C GLY A 90 -10.37 -2.35 3.81
N MET A 91 -10.59 -2.53 2.51
CA MET A 91 -9.52 -2.80 1.55
C MET A 91 -8.55 -1.61 1.41
N LEU A 92 -9.07 -0.38 1.32
CA LEU A 92 -8.25 0.82 1.24
C LEU A 92 -7.33 0.96 2.47
N LEU A 93 -7.91 0.84 3.66
CA LEU A 93 -7.19 0.92 4.93
C LEU A 93 -6.13 -0.19 5.03
N PHE A 94 -6.49 -1.41 4.65
CA PHE A 94 -5.56 -2.54 4.62
C PHE A 94 -4.35 -2.26 3.72
N VAL A 95 -4.57 -1.77 2.49
CA VAL A 95 -3.48 -1.47 1.55
C VAL A 95 -2.58 -0.36 2.09
N VAL A 96 -3.14 0.74 2.62
CA VAL A 96 -2.36 1.87 3.15
C VAL A 96 -1.55 1.44 4.37
N LEU A 97 -2.15 0.73 5.33
CA LEU A 97 -1.46 0.25 6.53
C LEU A 97 -0.40 -0.80 6.19
N HIS A 98 -0.68 -1.69 5.23
CA HIS A 98 0.30 -2.67 4.77
C HIS A 98 1.52 -2.01 4.14
N LEU A 99 1.32 -1.00 3.29
CA LEU A 99 2.42 -0.20 2.74
C LEU A 99 3.18 0.56 3.85
N PHE A 100 2.46 1.04 4.87
CA PHE A 100 3.06 1.67 6.04
C PHE A 100 3.91 0.69 6.86
N GLU A 101 3.53 -0.58 6.99
CA GLU A 101 4.34 -1.59 7.68
C GLU A 101 5.71 -1.82 7.03
N LEU A 102 5.81 -1.63 5.71
CA LEU A 102 7.04 -1.75 4.94
C LEU A 102 8.00 -0.54 5.12
N THR A 103 7.56 0.52 5.80
CA THR A 103 8.41 1.66 6.15
C THR A 103 9.33 1.32 7.34
N PRO A 104 10.51 1.95 7.50
CA PRO A 104 11.42 1.69 8.62
C PRO A 104 10.99 2.34 9.96
N TRP A 105 9.71 2.67 10.14
CA TRP A 105 9.20 3.27 11.38
C TRP A 105 9.24 2.32 12.59
N SER A 106 9.16 2.89 13.80
CA SER A 106 9.17 2.13 15.04
C SER A 106 7.96 1.20 15.12
N THR A 107 8.18 -0.02 15.65
CA THR A 107 7.14 -1.04 15.75
C THR A 107 5.93 -0.55 16.56
N GLY A 108 6.16 0.26 17.60
CA GLY A 108 5.08 0.82 18.42
C GLY A 108 4.09 1.65 17.60
N VAL A 109 4.59 2.57 16.77
CA VAL A 109 3.73 3.45 15.97
C VAL A 109 2.95 2.68 14.91
N LYS A 110 3.58 1.66 14.30
CA LYS A 110 2.91 0.76 13.35
C LYS A 110 1.72 0.07 13.99
N VAL A 111 1.94 -0.55 15.15
CA VAL A 111 0.90 -1.27 15.87
C VAL A 111 -0.22 -0.31 16.31
N THR A 112 0.12 0.84 16.88
CA THR A 112 -0.90 1.82 17.31
C THR A 112 -1.72 2.35 16.15
N LEU A 113 -1.09 2.64 15.00
CA LEU A 113 -1.80 3.16 13.83
C LEU A 113 -2.72 2.10 13.22
N SER A 114 -2.29 0.83 13.21
CA SER A 114 -3.11 -0.27 12.72
C SER A 114 -4.33 -0.52 13.61
N PHE A 115 -4.14 -0.59 14.94
CA PHE A 115 -5.25 -0.73 15.88
C PHE A 115 -6.21 0.47 15.82
N THR A 116 -5.66 1.68 15.76
CA THR A 116 -6.46 2.91 15.68
C THR A 116 -7.25 2.94 14.37
N GLY A 117 -6.62 2.64 13.24
CA GLY A 117 -7.25 2.58 11.92
C GLY A 117 -8.41 1.58 11.88
N PHE A 118 -8.16 0.31 12.20
CA PHE A 118 -9.22 -0.70 12.16
C PHE A 118 -10.29 -0.49 13.22
N GLY A 119 -9.91 -0.06 14.44
CA GLY A 119 -10.88 0.29 15.49
C GLY A 119 -11.79 1.45 15.07
N SER A 120 -11.23 2.47 14.43
CA SER A 120 -11.99 3.61 13.92
C SER A 120 -12.91 3.25 12.77
N LEU A 121 -12.51 2.32 11.89
CA LEU A 121 -13.36 1.78 10.83
C LEU A 121 -14.57 1.03 11.40
N VAL A 122 -14.36 0.16 12.39
CA VAL A 122 -15.45 -0.56 13.05
C VAL A 122 -16.38 0.44 13.76
N GLY A 123 -15.83 1.42 14.47
CA GLY A 123 -16.62 2.48 15.11
C GLY A 123 -17.48 3.25 14.11
N LEU A 124 -16.90 3.67 12.99
CA LEU A 124 -17.62 4.40 11.93
C LEU A 124 -18.75 3.58 11.29
N LEU A 125 -18.54 2.27 11.08
CA LEU A 125 -19.54 1.41 10.44
C LEU A 125 -20.67 1.00 11.38
N PHE A 126 -20.35 0.71 12.65
CA PHE A 126 -21.36 0.29 13.63
C PHE A 126 -22.11 1.45 14.27
N SER A 127 -21.53 2.65 14.24
CA SER A 127 -22.12 3.84 14.84
C SER A 127 -23.51 4.18 14.31
N PRO A 128 -23.79 4.23 12.99
CA PRO A 128 -25.13 4.53 12.48
C PRO A 128 -26.18 3.54 13.00
N LEU A 129 -25.83 2.25 13.06
CA LEU A 129 -26.72 1.21 13.58
C LEU A 129 -27.00 1.41 15.08
N ALA A 130 -25.99 1.82 15.84
CA ALA A 130 -26.15 2.10 17.26
C ALA A 130 -26.96 3.39 17.52
N ILE A 131 -26.87 4.40 16.65
CA ILE A 131 -27.72 5.59 16.70
C ILE A 131 -29.19 5.22 16.45
N ALA A 132 -29.45 4.37 15.45
CA ALA A 132 -30.79 3.85 15.19
C ALA A 132 -31.38 3.03 16.35
N SER A 133 -30.53 2.43 17.20
CA SER A 133 -30.97 1.74 18.42
C SER A 133 -31.21 2.67 19.64
N GLY A 134 -31.04 3.98 19.47
CA GLY A 134 -31.30 4.99 20.51
C GLY A 134 -30.10 5.31 21.43
N SER A 135 -28.88 4.90 21.06
CA SER A 135 -27.69 5.15 21.88
C SER A 135 -27.05 6.51 21.60
N SER A 136 -26.96 7.37 22.60
CA SER A 136 -26.27 8.67 22.50
C SER A 136 -24.75 8.56 22.42
N LEU A 137 -24.16 7.46 22.90
CA LEU A 137 -22.73 7.17 22.76
C LEU A 137 -22.33 6.95 21.30
N ALA A 138 -23.29 6.49 20.48
CA ALA A 138 -23.03 6.19 19.09
C ALA A 138 -22.68 7.45 18.28
N LEU A 139 -23.26 8.60 18.62
CA LEU A 139 -22.92 9.90 18.00
C LEU A 139 -21.44 10.25 18.16
N PHE A 140 -20.88 10.02 19.36
CA PHE A 140 -19.46 10.23 19.59
C PHE A 140 -18.61 9.24 18.79
N THR A 141 -19.01 7.97 18.73
CA THR A 141 -18.28 6.98 17.94
C THR A 141 -18.31 7.27 16.43
N GLN A 142 -19.38 7.90 15.91
CA GLN A 142 -19.46 8.37 14.52
C GLN A 142 -18.35 9.38 14.22
N ILE A 143 -18.32 10.48 14.99
CA ILE A 143 -17.46 11.62 14.72
C ILE A 143 -16.01 11.27 15.02
N ILE A 144 -15.77 10.64 16.17
CA ILE A 144 -14.44 10.23 16.61
C ILE A 144 -13.90 9.13 15.69
N GLY A 145 -14.74 8.14 15.34
CA GLY A 145 -14.37 7.07 14.43
C GLY A 145 -14.05 7.57 13.03
N GLY A 146 -14.91 8.40 12.44
CA GLY A 146 -14.67 9.00 11.13
C GLY A 146 -13.40 9.85 11.09
N SER A 147 -13.21 10.69 12.12
CA SER A 147 -12.04 11.56 12.24
C SER A 147 -10.74 10.78 12.44
N LEU A 148 -10.75 9.75 13.30
CA LEU A 148 -9.59 8.87 13.50
C LEU A 148 -9.27 8.05 12.25
N LEU A 149 -10.27 7.62 11.48
CA LEU A 149 -10.06 6.89 10.24
C LEU A 149 -9.39 7.76 9.20
N LEU A 150 -9.92 8.98 8.97
CA LEU A 150 -9.33 9.95 8.06
C LEU A 150 -7.91 10.33 8.49
N LEU A 151 -7.71 10.59 9.78
CA LEU A 151 -6.39 10.91 10.34
C LEU A 151 -5.41 9.76 10.12
N SER A 152 -5.84 8.51 10.35
CA SER A 152 -5.00 7.33 10.16
C SER A 152 -4.60 7.14 8.68
N LEU A 153 -5.54 7.34 7.76
CA LEU A 153 -5.29 7.26 6.31
C LEU A 153 -4.34 8.36 5.84
N VAL A 154 -4.52 9.60 6.31
CA VAL A 154 -3.66 10.73 5.96
C VAL A 154 -2.27 10.55 6.55
N LEU A 155 -2.15 10.22 7.84
CA LEU A 155 -0.86 9.99 8.48
C LEU A 155 -0.11 8.82 7.85
N GLY A 156 -0.79 7.70 7.58
CA GLY A 156 -0.20 6.55 6.90
C GLY A 156 0.30 6.92 5.49
N SER A 157 -0.51 7.66 4.72
CA SER A 157 -0.15 8.11 3.38
C SER A 157 1.02 9.09 3.38
N LEU A 158 1.02 10.08 4.28
CA LEU A 158 2.11 11.05 4.42
C LEU A 158 3.41 10.38 4.88
N ALA A 159 3.34 9.42 5.81
CA ALA A 159 4.51 8.69 6.26
C ALA A 159 5.11 7.83 5.13
N CYS A 160 4.27 7.22 4.28
CA CYS A 160 4.75 6.50 3.10
C CYS A 160 5.39 7.44 2.08
N LEU A 161 4.80 8.62 1.83
CA LEU A 161 5.35 9.63 0.92
C LEU A 161 6.68 10.23 1.42
N ASP A 162 6.77 10.52 2.71
CA ASP A 162 7.98 11.01 3.37
C ASP A 162 9.10 9.97 3.27
N GLU A 163 8.81 8.69 3.49
CA GLU A 163 9.79 7.61 3.30
C GLU A 163 10.20 7.49 1.83
N LEU A 164 9.26 7.60 0.90
CA LEU A 164 9.53 7.42 -0.54
C LEU A 164 10.46 8.49 -1.12
N TRP A 165 10.29 9.75 -0.69
CA TRP A 165 10.98 10.90 -1.26
C TRP A 165 12.09 11.47 -0.36
N TRP A 166 11.87 11.53 0.96
CA TRP A 166 12.81 12.12 1.90
C TRP A 166 13.79 11.12 2.51
N ALA A 167 13.46 9.84 2.66
CA ALA A 167 14.42 8.87 3.20
C ALA A 167 15.67 8.66 2.32
N PRO A 168 15.55 8.58 0.97
CA PRO A 168 16.74 8.56 0.10
C PRO A 168 17.61 9.81 0.29
N ARG A 169 16.99 11.00 0.44
CA ARG A 169 17.71 12.27 0.69
C ARG A 169 18.39 12.30 2.05
N ARG A 170 17.73 11.81 3.10
CA ARG A 170 18.30 11.71 4.45
C ARG A 170 19.46 10.74 4.50
N ARG A 171 19.37 9.60 3.81
CA ARG A 171 20.46 8.62 3.72
C ARG A 171 21.68 9.17 2.98
N ASN A 172 21.46 9.85 1.86
CA ASN A 172 22.53 10.51 1.09
C ASN A 172 23.23 11.62 1.91
N ARG A 173 22.47 12.40 2.70
CA ARG A 173 23.05 13.42 3.59
C ARG A 173 23.82 12.83 4.77
N ALA A 174 23.43 11.65 5.26
CA ALA A 174 24.05 11.00 6.41
C ALA A 174 25.32 10.21 6.06
N GLY A 175 25.71 10.13 4.77
CA GLY A 175 26.89 9.39 4.33
C GLY A 175 26.86 7.88 4.63
N LYS A 176 25.70 7.33 5.03
CA LYS A 176 25.56 5.91 5.33
C LYS A 176 25.47 5.15 4.02
N ALA A 177 26.46 4.29 3.78
CA ALA A 177 26.47 3.35 2.67
C ALA A 177 25.15 2.56 2.67
N ASP A 178 24.60 2.39 1.47
CA ASP A 178 23.42 1.58 1.25
C ASP A 178 23.62 0.20 1.91
N PRO A 179 22.65 -0.31 2.69
CA PRO A 179 22.74 -1.67 3.19
C PRO A 179 22.95 -2.59 1.97
N PRO A 180 23.93 -3.51 2.04
CA PRO A 180 24.35 -4.28 0.89
C PRO A 180 23.14 -4.95 0.26
N ALA A 181 23.09 -4.94 -1.08
CA ALA A 181 22.03 -5.60 -1.81
C ALA A 181 21.89 -7.03 -1.28
N SER A 182 20.67 -7.45 -0.94
CA SER A 182 20.40 -8.85 -0.62
C SER A 182 21.00 -9.72 -1.72
N ASN A 183 21.78 -10.74 -1.34
CA ASN A 183 22.42 -11.65 -2.29
C ASN A 183 21.39 -12.08 -3.36
N PRO A 184 21.79 -12.09 -4.65
CA PRO A 184 20.88 -12.48 -5.72
C PRO A 184 20.32 -13.88 -5.40
N LEU A 185 19.00 -14.02 -5.58
CA LEU A 185 18.24 -15.24 -5.24
C LEU A 185 18.79 -16.48 -5.97
N PHE A 186 19.44 -16.25 -7.11
CA PHE A 186 20.21 -17.22 -7.85
C PHE A 186 21.66 -16.73 -7.86
N PRO A 187 22.62 -17.47 -7.26
CA PRO A 187 24.01 -17.19 -7.51
C PRO A 187 24.22 -17.20 -9.03
N ALA A 188 24.90 -16.17 -9.55
CA ALA A 188 25.31 -16.17 -10.94
C ALA A 188 26.04 -17.49 -11.17
N LYS A 189 25.60 -18.26 -12.16
CA LYS A 189 26.25 -19.52 -12.53
C LYS A 189 27.69 -19.15 -12.85
N ASP A 190 28.62 -19.49 -11.95
CA ASP A 190 30.03 -19.19 -12.14
C ASP A 190 30.39 -19.71 -13.52
N SER A 191 30.68 -18.79 -14.45
CA SER A 191 31.19 -19.16 -15.75
C SER A 191 32.57 -19.73 -15.47
N VAL A 192 32.63 -21.07 -15.36
CA VAL A 192 33.88 -21.83 -15.30
C VAL A 192 34.73 -21.30 -16.45
N LYS A 193 35.76 -20.54 -16.09
CA LYS A 193 36.77 -20.08 -17.01
C LYS A 193 37.52 -21.36 -17.43
N PRO A 194 37.51 -21.75 -18.71
CA PRO A 194 38.32 -22.89 -19.13
C PRO A 194 39.77 -22.43 -19.00
N ASP A 195 40.44 -22.89 -17.94
CA ASP A 195 41.86 -22.69 -17.76
C ASP A 195 42.57 -23.33 -18.94
N SER A 196 43.16 -22.46 -19.75
CA SER A 196 44.05 -22.82 -20.82
C SER A 196 45.32 -23.44 -20.24
N ALA A 197 45.61 -24.65 -20.73
CA ALA A 197 46.93 -25.26 -20.85
C ALA A 197 47.66 -25.65 -19.55
N ASN A 198 47.74 -26.97 -19.32
CA ASN A 198 49.04 -27.60 -19.37
C ASN A 198 48.95 -29.05 -19.86
N HIS A 199 49.72 -29.31 -20.92
CA HIS A 199 50.16 -30.62 -21.37
C HIS A 199 50.89 -31.33 -20.22
N ASP A 200 50.52 -32.56 -19.88
CA ASP A 200 51.50 -33.65 -19.96
C ASP A 200 50.86 -35.05 -20.02
N SER A 201 51.63 -35.92 -20.65
CA SER A 201 51.39 -37.26 -21.19
C SER A 201 51.10 -38.39 -20.19
N GLY A 202 50.31 -39.41 -20.60
CA GLY A 202 50.41 -40.75 -20.01
C GLY A 202 49.17 -41.68 -19.99
N SER A 203 48.96 -42.40 -21.09
CA SER A 203 48.38 -43.76 -21.22
C SER A 203 46.88 -44.06 -21.01
N PRO A 204 46.37 -45.09 -21.71
CA PRO A 204 44.95 -45.31 -21.97
C PRO A 204 44.36 -46.34 -21.01
N ASP A 205 43.10 -46.16 -20.63
CA ASP A 205 42.27 -47.35 -20.41
C ASP A 205 40.78 -47.10 -20.70
N SER A 206 40.25 -48.14 -21.31
CA SER A 206 38.94 -48.31 -21.92
C SER A 206 37.76 -48.08 -20.97
N GLY A 207 36.67 -47.50 -21.50
CA GLY A 207 35.41 -47.41 -20.76
C GLY A 207 34.30 -46.67 -21.50
N SER A 208 33.82 -47.27 -22.58
CA SER A 208 32.55 -47.00 -23.27
C SER A 208 31.38 -46.55 -22.35
N CYS A 209 30.70 -45.45 -22.68
CA CYS A 209 29.47 -45.50 -23.48
C CYS A 209 28.87 -44.10 -23.76
N PRO A 210 28.17 -43.95 -24.90
CA PRO A 210 27.70 -42.67 -25.42
C PRO A 210 26.24 -42.41 -25.06
N MET A 211 25.84 -41.15 -24.94
CA MET A 211 24.57 -40.66 -25.47
C MET A 211 24.70 -39.16 -25.66
N GLY A 212 24.92 -38.77 -26.91
CA GLY A 212 24.89 -37.38 -27.32
C GLY A 212 23.46 -36.85 -27.37
N PHE A 213 23.33 -35.55 -27.17
CA PHE A 213 22.40 -34.70 -27.91
C PHE A 213 23.03 -33.32 -28.00
N GLY A 214 23.71 -33.09 -29.12
CA GLY A 214 24.10 -31.76 -29.58
C GLY A 214 23.24 -31.42 -30.78
N SER A 215 22.59 -30.25 -30.73
CA SER A 215 22.14 -29.42 -31.84
C SER A 215 21.48 -28.20 -31.21
N ASP A 216 21.63 -26.97 -31.66
CA ASP A 216 22.47 -26.37 -32.68
C ASP A 216 22.55 -24.88 -32.30
N GLN A 217 23.75 -24.31 -32.37
CA GLN A 217 23.91 -22.86 -32.40
C GLN A 217 23.33 -22.34 -33.72
N LYS A 218 22.46 -21.33 -33.65
CA LYS A 218 22.36 -20.35 -34.73
C LYS A 218 22.14 -18.96 -34.15
N ASN A 219 23.25 -18.23 -34.11
CA ASN A 219 23.31 -16.81 -33.81
C ASN A 219 23.52 -16.10 -35.15
N PRO A 220 22.54 -15.34 -35.67
CA PRO A 220 22.79 -14.48 -36.82
C PRO A 220 22.74 -13.00 -36.41
N GLY A 221 23.88 -12.34 -36.61
CA GLY A 221 23.89 -11.10 -37.40
C GLY A 221 23.52 -9.80 -36.69
N LYS A 222 24.56 -9.12 -36.18
CA LYS A 222 24.76 -7.66 -36.36
C LYS A 222 25.69 -7.55 -37.59
N PRO A 223 25.41 -6.71 -38.61
CA PRO A 223 25.70 -5.26 -38.63
C PRO A 223 24.57 -4.51 -39.41
N SER A 224 24.51 -3.20 -39.67
CA SER A 224 25.50 -2.15 -39.87
C SER A 224 24.83 -0.78 -39.68
N SER A 225 25.61 0.20 -39.26
CA SER A 225 25.39 1.63 -39.45
C SER A 225 25.34 1.97 -40.94
N GLU A 226 24.35 2.76 -41.36
CA GLU A 226 24.36 3.47 -42.63
C GLU A 226 24.04 4.95 -42.40
N ASP A 227 24.76 5.76 -43.18
CA ASP A 227 24.99 7.18 -43.09
C ASP A 227 23.82 8.02 -43.66
N SER A 228 23.70 9.27 -43.16
CA SER A 228 23.23 10.44 -43.91
C SER A 228 24.23 10.77 -45.04
N PRO A 229 23.87 11.38 -46.19
CA PRO A 229 23.16 12.67 -46.26
C PRO A 229 22.23 12.89 -47.47
N GLY A 230 21.39 13.91 -47.38
CA GLY A 230 20.54 14.42 -48.46
C GLY A 230 19.55 15.44 -47.94
#